data_AF-A0A7Y6X8M3-F1
#
_entry.id   AF-A0A7Y6X8M3-F1
#
_cell.length_a   1.000
_cell.length_b   1.000
_cell.length_c   1.000
_cell.angle_alpha   90.00
_cell.angle_beta   90.00
_cell.angle_gamma   90.00
#
_symmetry.space_group_name_H-M   'P 1'
#
loop_
_entity.id
_entity.type
_entity.pdbx_description
1 polymer ?
#
loop_
_entity_poly.entity_id
_entity_poly.type
_entity_poly.pdbx_seq_one_letter_code
_entity_poly.pdbx_strand_id
1 'polypeptide(L)'
;MDPIRNRPRVVTSNPSTSLQPQKEAQQTVAPARTNAVGHAQLSTFEAKLAAPAAATQPLPGAWRGGPDTEVGKAVQAIWERMKTMPGADVSIKGDTPASLLGRAILDGKKVSNEQIIAMSKVTLDQLATDPKDREKVLKKVPNARELPVHKFTVAMLSAATGIDPKKLSEACPDLGLTGAPGTPLLYAAEGQGMQRSTALHDFTDYLRGAGLKGMNKAVWGVENRILSAIVSAVGGGRY
;
A
#
# COMPACT_ATOMS: atom_id res chain seq x y z
N MET A 1 8.15 44.77 -46.11
CA MET A 1 7.82 43.41 -46.58
C MET A 1 6.33 43.26 -46.53
N ASP A 2 5.73 42.90 -47.67
CA ASP A 2 4.28 42.78 -47.87
C ASP A 2 3.62 41.74 -46.94
N PRO A 3 2.36 41.96 -46.53
CA PRO A 3 1.60 41.05 -45.67
C PRO A 3 0.83 40.01 -46.49
N ILE A 4 0.90 38.74 -46.09
CA ILE A 4 0.04 37.68 -46.66
C ILE A 4 -1.36 37.77 -46.03
N ARG A 5 -2.35 37.84 -46.92
CA ARG A 5 -3.79 38.08 -46.73
C ARG A 5 -4.58 36.88 -46.12
N ASN A 6 -5.63 37.24 -45.35
CA ASN A 6 -7.02 36.71 -45.26
C ASN A 6 -7.32 35.19 -45.36
N ARG A 7 -7.85 34.52 -44.30
CA ARG A 7 -9.29 34.27 -43.89
C ARG A 7 -10.04 33.23 -44.78
N PRO A 8 -11.02 32.41 -44.28
CA PRO A 8 -11.99 32.74 -43.23
C PRO A 8 -12.39 31.65 -42.20
N ARG A 9 -13.22 32.12 -41.26
CA ARG A 9 -13.90 31.50 -40.12
C ARG A 9 -15.23 30.86 -40.57
N VAL A 10 -15.59 29.69 -40.03
CA VAL A 10 -17.00 29.25 -39.95
C VAL A 10 -17.31 28.88 -38.51
N VAL A 11 -18.20 29.68 -37.94
CA VAL A 11 -18.96 29.48 -36.70
C VAL A 11 -20.35 29.06 -37.16
N THR A 12 -20.89 27.97 -36.63
CA THR A 12 -22.32 27.64 -36.76
C THR A 12 -22.98 27.66 -35.39
N SER A 13 -23.49 28.84 -35.06
CA SER A 13 -24.72 29.13 -34.32
C SER A 13 -25.94 28.72 -35.19
N ASN A 14 -27.18 28.42 -34.77
CA ASN A 14 -27.97 28.71 -33.57
C ASN A 14 -29.38 28.00 -33.67
N PRO A 15 -30.41 28.29 -32.81
CA PRO A 15 -31.46 27.37 -32.30
C PRO A 15 -32.89 27.56 -32.90
N SER A 16 -33.92 27.12 -32.14
CA SER A 16 -35.37 27.52 -32.12
C SER A 16 -36.36 26.65 -32.95
N THR A 17 -37.63 26.33 -32.63
CA THR A 17 -38.58 26.41 -31.48
C THR A 17 -39.88 25.64 -31.89
N SER A 18 -40.84 25.47 -30.96
CA SER A 18 -42.32 25.24 -31.10
C SER A 18 -42.83 23.79 -30.98
N LEU A 19 -44.01 23.42 -30.44
CA LEU A 19 -45.01 23.87 -29.43
C LEU A 19 -46.24 22.93 -29.65
N GLN A 20 -46.62 22.07 -28.68
CA GLN A 20 -47.97 21.53 -28.27
C GLN A 20 -49.10 21.17 -29.31
N PRO A 21 -50.27 20.54 -28.96
CA PRO A 21 -50.73 19.67 -27.83
C PRO A 21 -51.62 18.42 -28.22
N GLN A 22 -51.99 17.61 -27.19
CA GLN A 22 -53.24 16.81 -26.96
C GLN A 22 -53.71 15.62 -27.86
N LYS A 23 -53.95 14.43 -27.24
CA LYS A 23 -55.30 13.90 -26.89
C LYS A 23 -55.31 12.55 -26.13
N GLU A 24 -56.19 12.50 -25.12
CA GLU A 24 -56.86 11.38 -24.41
C GLU A 24 -57.55 10.36 -25.36
N ALA A 25 -58.03 9.15 -25.01
CA ALA A 25 -58.10 8.24 -23.84
C ALA A 25 -58.78 6.91 -24.29
N GLN A 26 -58.95 5.95 -23.34
CA GLN A 26 -59.90 4.80 -23.28
C GLN A 26 -59.40 3.44 -23.84
N GLN A 27 -59.62 2.26 -23.24
CA GLN A 27 -60.40 1.82 -22.06
C GLN A 27 -60.06 0.36 -21.66
N THR A 28 -60.21 0.04 -20.35
CA THR A 28 -60.64 -1.25 -19.69
C THR A 28 -59.79 -2.53 -19.87
N VAL A 29 -59.49 -3.36 -18.85
CA VAL A 29 -60.39 -4.07 -17.90
C VAL A 29 -59.62 -4.42 -16.59
N ALA A 30 -60.32 -4.41 -15.45
CA ALA A 30 -59.91 -4.93 -14.13
C ALA A 30 -60.84 -6.12 -13.74
N PRO A 31 -60.78 -6.73 -12.54
CA PRO A 31 -59.68 -7.27 -11.72
C PRO A 31 -59.92 -8.77 -11.37
N ALA A 32 -59.03 -9.42 -10.62
CA ALA A 32 -59.39 -10.64 -9.87
C ALA A 32 -58.87 -10.56 -8.43
N ARG A 33 -59.81 -10.71 -7.47
CA ARG A 33 -59.60 -10.70 -6.03
C ARG A 33 -59.64 -12.13 -5.47
N THR A 34 -58.81 -12.33 -4.44
CA THR A 34 -59.01 -13.13 -3.20
C THR A 34 -59.24 -14.64 -3.28
N ASN A 35 -58.38 -15.41 -2.58
CA ASN A 35 -58.74 -15.97 -1.28
C ASN A 35 -57.51 -16.54 -0.54
N ALA A 36 -57.37 -16.13 0.72
CA ALA A 36 -56.56 -16.80 1.73
C ALA A 36 -57.32 -18.04 2.25
N VAL A 37 -56.60 -19.04 2.76
CA VAL A 37 -56.74 -19.70 4.08
C VAL A 37 -56.09 -21.09 4.03
N GLY A 38 -55.23 -21.37 5.03
CA GLY A 38 -55.09 -22.73 5.58
C GLY A 38 -53.81 -23.49 5.25
N HIS A 39 -52.75 -23.32 6.04
CA HIS A 39 -52.41 -24.21 7.16
C HIS A 39 -50.98 -23.96 7.61
N ALA A 40 -50.84 -23.60 8.89
CA ALA A 40 -49.59 -23.66 9.61
C ALA A 40 -49.13 -25.13 9.66
N GLN A 41 -48.06 -25.45 8.95
CA GLN A 41 -47.18 -26.55 9.34
C GLN A 41 -45.97 -25.94 10.04
N LEU A 42 -45.99 -26.05 11.38
CA LEU A 42 -44.82 -25.94 12.23
C LEU A 42 -43.82 -27.00 11.77
N SER A 43 -42.85 -26.60 10.95
CA SER A 43 -41.65 -27.38 10.70
C SER A 43 -40.53 -26.77 11.54
N THR A 44 -40.46 -27.19 12.81
CA THR A 44 -39.32 -26.96 13.67
C THR A 44 -38.18 -27.88 13.23
N PHE A 45 -37.47 -27.48 12.18
CA PHE A 45 -36.05 -27.76 12.10
C PHE A 45 -35.34 -26.52 12.62
N GLU A 46 -34.83 -26.58 13.85
CA GLU A 46 -33.71 -25.75 14.27
C GLU A 46 -32.50 -26.14 13.40
N ALA A 47 -32.49 -25.68 12.15
CA ALA A 47 -31.24 -25.47 11.46
C ALA A 47 -30.56 -24.34 12.23
N LYS A 48 -29.65 -24.71 13.13
CA LYS A 48 -28.65 -23.80 13.67
C LYS A 48 -28.03 -23.11 12.47
N LEU A 49 -28.50 -21.90 12.17
CA LEU A 49 -27.89 -21.00 11.20
C LEU A 49 -26.47 -20.84 11.71
N ALA A 50 -25.55 -21.62 11.14
CA ALA A 50 -24.14 -21.36 11.29
C ALA A 50 -24.00 -19.89 10.90
N ALA A 51 -23.49 -19.08 11.84
CA ALA A 51 -23.17 -17.69 11.57
C ALA A 51 -22.45 -17.66 10.23
N PRO A 52 -22.82 -16.75 9.30
CA PRO A 52 -22.12 -16.66 8.02
C PRO A 52 -20.64 -16.62 8.34
N ALA A 53 -19.90 -17.61 7.82
CA ALA A 53 -18.45 -17.65 8.01
C ALA A 53 -17.95 -16.26 7.65
N ALA A 54 -17.34 -15.57 8.62
CA ALA A 54 -16.82 -14.24 8.39
C ALA A 54 -15.97 -14.34 7.13
N ALA A 55 -16.36 -13.62 6.07
CA ALA A 55 -15.63 -13.65 4.82
C ALA A 55 -14.20 -13.24 5.16
N THR A 56 -13.30 -14.21 5.17
CA THR A 56 -11.90 -13.97 5.46
C THR A 56 -11.45 -12.96 4.44
N GLN A 57 -11.11 -11.74 4.89
CA GLN A 57 -10.64 -10.71 3.97
C GLN A 57 -9.48 -11.31 3.17
N PRO A 58 -9.50 -11.20 1.83
CA PRO A 58 -8.44 -11.77 1.01
C PRO A 58 -7.10 -11.20 1.47
N LEU A 59 -6.12 -12.08 1.61
CA LEU A 59 -4.77 -11.74 2.04
C LEU A 59 -4.16 -10.68 1.10
N PRO A 60 -3.51 -9.62 1.61
CA PRO A 60 -2.90 -8.60 0.76
C PRO A 60 -1.97 -9.21 -0.31
N GLY A 61 -2.17 -8.84 -1.56
CA GLY A 61 -1.43 -9.38 -2.71
C GLY A 61 -1.93 -10.74 -3.23
N ALA A 62 -3.00 -11.32 -2.67
CA ALA A 62 -3.55 -12.60 -3.14
C ALA A 62 -4.00 -12.59 -4.62
N TRP A 63 -4.29 -11.42 -5.17
CA TRP A 63 -4.66 -11.24 -6.58
C TRP A 63 -3.47 -11.38 -7.55
N ARG A 64 -2.22 -11.37 -7.07
CA ARG A 64 -1.02 -11.33 -7.92
C ARG A 64 -0.72 -12.65 -8.63
N GLY A 65 -1.14 -13.76 -8.04
CA GLY A 65 -0.92 -15.10 -8.57
C GLY A 65 -1.46 -16.16 -7.61
N GLY A 66 -1.75 -17.34 -8.15
CA GLY A 66 -2.16 -18.49 -7.35
C GLY A 66 -1.07 -18.98 -6.40
N PRO A 67 -1.42 -19.80 -5.38
CA PRO A 67 -0.50 -20.25 -4.33
C PRO A 67 0.72 -21.02 -4.87
N ASP A 68 0.61 -21.65 -6.04
CA ASP A 68 1.70 -22.42 -6.65
C ASP A 68 2.69 -21.58 -7.47
N THR A 69 2.34 -20.32 -7.77
CA THR A 69 3.20 -19.39 -8.51
C THR A 69 4.34 -18.86 -7.65
N GLU A 70 5.46 -18.46 -8.26
CA GLU A 70 6.58 -17.87 -7.51
C GLU A 70 6.17 -16.63 -6.72
N VAL A 71 5.38 -15.74 -7.33
CA VAL A 71 4.87 -14.55 -6.64
C VAL A 71 3.89 -14.90 -5.53
N GLY A 72 3.01 -15.89 -5.72
CA GLY A 72 2.08 -16.36 -4.69
C GLY A 72 2.80 -16.91 -3.46
N LYS A 73 3.84 -17.74 -3.68
CA LYS A 73 4.73 -18.25 -2.62
C LYS A 73 5.46 -17.12 -1.90
N ALA A 74 5.98 -16.13 -2.65
CA ALA A 74 6.63 -14.97 -2.05
C ALA A 74 5.65 -14.17 -1.16
N VAL A 75 4.46 -13.85 -1.67
CA VAL A 75 3.41 -13.14 -0.91
C VAL A 75 3.06 -13.90 0.37
N GLN A 76 2.82 -15.22 0.27
CA GLN A 76 2.48 -16.04 1.42
C GLN A 76 3.63 -16.08 2.45
N ALA A 77 4.87 -16.26 2.01
CA ALA A 77 6.03 -16.30 2.89
C ALA A 77 6.21 -14.96 3.64
N ILE A 78 6.03 -13.83 2.96
CA ILE A 78 6.07 -12.51 3.59
C ILE A 78 4.96 -12.41 4.65
N TRP A 79 3.73 -12.85 4.33
CA TRP A 79 2.61 -12.77 5.27
C TRP A 79 2.77 -13.65 6.50
N GLU A 80 3.28 -14.88 6.34
CA GLU A 80 3.54 -15.76 7.49
C GLU A 80 4.62 -15.18 8.41
N ARG A 81 5.67 -14.56 7.85
CA ARG A 81 6.69 -13.86 8.66
C ARG A 81 6.10 -12.67 9.42
N MET A 82 5.20 -11.90 8.79
CA MET A 82 4.53 -10.76 9.44
C MET A 82 3.73 -11.14 10.69
N LYS A 83 3.15 -12.34 10.74
CA LYS A 83 2.38 -12.78 11.91
C LYS A 83 3.24 -13.03 13.16
N THR A 84 4.53 -13.26 12.99
CA THR A 84 5.41 -13.79 14.05
C THR A 84 6.64 -12.94 14.33
N MET A 85 6.83 -11.85 13.59
CA MET A 85 7.98 -10.97 13.75
C MET A 85 7.92 -10.18 15.08
N PRO A 86 9.07 -9.98 15.74
CA PRO A 86 9.20 -8.95 16.77
C PRO A 86 8.82 -7.58 16.19
N GLY A 87 7.94 -6.86 16.88
CA GLY A 87 7.45 -5.54 16.45
C GLY A 87 6.26 -5.57 15.48
N ALA A 88 5.65 -6.74 15.23
CA ALA A 88 4.43 -6.87 14.42
C ALA A 88 3.24 -6.04 14.96
N ASP A 89 3.24 -5.81 16.27
CA ASP A 89 2.21 -5.11 17.04
C ASP A 89 2.47 -3.59 17.17
N VAL A 90 3.65 -3.10 16.74
CA VAL A 90 3.95 -1.67 16.75
C VAL A 90 3.01 -0.95 15.81
N SER A 91 2.31 0.07 16.30
CA SER A 91 1.42 0.89 15.49
C SER A 91 1.96 2.31 15.34
N ILE A 92 1.96 2.81 14.10
CA ILE A 92 2.35 4.18 13.75
C ILE A 92 1.26 4.77 12.85
N LYS A 93 0.58 5.83 13.32
CA LYS A 93 -0.55 6.46 12.60
C LYS A 93 -1.65 5.44 12.24
N GLY A 94 -1.91 4.49 13.14
CA GLY A 94 -2.92 3.44 12.96
C GLY A 94 -2.51 2.31 12.00
N ASP A 95 -1.33 2.39 11.37
CA ASP A 95 -0.77 1.30 10.57
C ASP A 95 0.10 0.38 11.44
N THR A 96 0.02 -0.92 11.21
CA THR A 96 1.02 -1.91 11.66
C THR A 96 2.00 -2.18 10.51
N PRO A 97 3.16 -2.84 10.75
CA PRO A 97 4.04 -3.26 9.65
C PRO A 97 3.27 -4.05 8.60
N ALA A 98 2.33 -4.89 9.05
CA ALA A 98 1.52 -5.71 8.17
C ALA A 98 0.50 -4.93 7.34
N SER A 99 -0.23 -3.99 7.95
CA SER A 99 -1.17 -3.16 7.19
C SER A 99 -0.46 -2.28 6.17
N LEU A 100 0.69 -1.69 6.55
CA LEU A 100 1.44 -0.80 5.66
C LEU A 100 2.11 -1.58 4.54
N LEU A 101 2.82 -2.67 4.83
CA LEU A 101 3.48 -3.50 3.82
C LEU A 101 2.44 -4.15 2.89
N GLY A 102 1.33 -4.63 3.45
CA GLY A 102 0.20 -5.16 2.72
C GLY A 102 -0.36 -4.15 1.72
N ARG A 103 -0.81 -2.99 2.19
CA ARG A 103 -1.41 -1.95 1.34
C ARG A 103 -0.41 -1.35 0.36
N ALA A 104 0.78 -0.97 0.82
CA ALA A 104 1.71 -0.18 0.03
C ALA A 104 2.46 -0.99 -1.02
N ILE A 105 2.77 -2.26 -0.70
CA ILE A 105 3.66 -3.09 -1.50
C ILE A 105 2.91 -4.27 -2.08
N LEU A 106 2.27 -5.09 -1.23
CA LEU A 106 1.61 -6.31 -1.69
C LEU A 106 0.34 -6.02 -2.50
N ASP A 107 -0.45 -5.00 -2.17
CA ASP A 107 -1.58 -4.55 -2.99
C ASP A 107 -1.23 -3.38 -3.93
N GLY A 108 0.01 -2.88 -3.84
CA GLY A 108 0.50 -1.79 -4.66
C GLY A 108 0.52 -2.15 -6.15
N LYS A 109 -0.45 -1.66 -6.93
CA LYS A 109 -0.58 -1.93 -8.39
C LYS A 109 0.63 -1.50 -9.23
N LYS A 110 1.50 -0.66 -8.69
CA LYS A 110 2.73 -0.19 -9.34
C LYS A 110 3.97 -0.99 -8.96
N VAL A 111 3.89 -1.80 -7.91
CA VAL A 111 4.92 -2.78 -7.54
C VAL A 111 4.68 -4.03 -8.39
N SER A 112 5.68 -4.45 -9.15
CA SER A 112 5.58 -5.62 -10.02
C SER A 112 5.75 -6.93 -9.26
N ASN A 113 5.33 -8.03 -9.87
CA ASN A 113 5.50 -9.35 -9.28
C ASN A 113 6.98 -9.74 -9.17
N GLU A 114 7.79 -9.34 -10.15
CA GLU A 114 9.25 -9.55 -10.17
C GLU A 114 9.93 -8.79 -9.02
N GLN A 115 9.46 -7.57 -8.73
CA GLN A 115 9.96 -6.81 -7.58
C GLN A 115 9.65 -7.54 -6.27
N ILE A 116 8.45 -8.12 -6.12
CA ILE A 116 8.09 -8.89 -4.92
C ILE A 116 8.95 -10.14 -4.76
N ILE A 117 9.16 -10.87 -5.84
CA ILE A 117 10.04 -12.04 -5.84
C ILE A 117 11.49 -11.62 -5.54
N ALA A 118 11.97 -10.51 -6.10
CA ALA A 118 13.32 -10.01 -5.88
C ALA A 118 13.55 -9.58 -4.41
N MET A 119 12.56 -8.99 -3.74
CA MET A 119 12.68 -8.62 -2.31
C MET A 119 13.03 -9.84 -1.46
N SER A 120 12.40 -10.99 -1.72
CA SER A 120 12.64 -12.23 -0.98
C SER A 120 14.03 -12.84 -1.18
N LYS A 121 14.81 -12.30 -2.13
CA LYS A 121 16.16 -12.77 -2.47
C LYS A 121 17.25 -11.81 -2.00
N VAL A 122 16.88 -10.66 -1.43
CA VAL A 122 17.83 -9.69 -0.89
C VAL A 122 18.53 -10.28 0.34
N THR A 123 19.85 -10.15 0.40
CA THR A 123 20.67 -10.64 1.50
C THR A 123 21.01 -9.54 2.50
N LEU A 124 21.44 -9.93 3.71
CA LEU A 124 21.84 -8.99 4.75
C LEU A 124 23.00 -8.09 4.29
N ASP A 125 23.99 -8.64 3.60
CA ASP A 125 25.16 -7.89 3.14
C ASP A 125 24.80 -6.79 2.13
N GLN A 126 23.73 -6.98 1.36
CA GLN A 126 23.24 -5.96 0.41
C GLN A 126 22.50 -4.81 1.10
N LEU A 127 22.01 -5.01 2.32
CA LEU A 127 21.29 -4.02 3.12
C LEU A 127 22.18 -3.36 4.18
N ALA A 128 23.25 -4.02 4.56
CA ALA A 128 24.11 -3.65 5.66
C ALA A 128 24.69 -2.22 5.48
N THR A 129 24.43 -1.35 6.45
CA THR A 129 25.06 -0.03 6.51
C THR A 129 26.56 -0.19 6.72
N ASP A 130 27.40 0.68 6.15
CA ASP A 130 28.84 0.60 6.38
C ASP A 130 29.18 0.70 7.88
N PRO A 131 30.12 -0.11 8.42
CA PRO A 131 30.45 -0.10 9.85
C PRO A 131 30.75 1.30 10.42
N LYS A 132 31.47 2.13 9.66
CA LYS A 132 31.79 3.53 10.03
C LYS A 132 30.53 4.40 10.16
N ASP A 133 29.51 4.13 9.37
CA ASP A 133 28.26 4.87 9.42
C ASP A 133 27.33 4.34 10.52
N ARG A 134 27.36 3.03 10.82
CA ARG A 134 26.70 2.47 12.02
C ARG A 134 27.16 3.15 13.30
N GLU A 135 28.47 3.34 13.46
CA GLU A 135 29.06 4.02 14.62
C GLU A 135 28.58 5.47 14.73
N LYS A 136 28.55 6.21 13.60
CA LYS A 136 28.04 7.59 13.58
C LYS A 136 26.57 7.66 13.96
N VAL A 137 25.76 6.72 13.48
CA VAL A 137 24.33 6.64 13.81
C VAL A 137 24.15 6.45 15.30
N LEU A 138 24.80 5.44 15.88
CA LEU A 138 24.69 5.15 17.31
C LEU A 138 25.32 6.25 18.19
N LYS A 139 26.28 7.02 17.68
CA LYS A 139 26.78 8.21 18.39
C LYS A 139 25.75 9.35 18.41
N LYS A 140 25.01 9.55 17.31
CA LYS A 140 24.00 10.61 17.19
C LYS A 140 22.67 10.25 17.83
N VAL A 141 22.25 8.99 17.72
CA VAL A 141 21.00 8.44 18.25
C VAL A 141 21.33 7.13 18.99
N PRO A 142 21.82 7.19 20.24
CA PRO A 142 22.28 6.01 20.98
C PRO A 142 21.24 4.92 21.19
N ASN A 143 19.96 5.29 21.24
CA ASN A 143 18.83 4.38 21.41
C ASN A 143 18.13 4.07 20.08
N ALA A 144 18.77 4.27 18.91
CA ALA A 144 18.14 4.13 17.60
C ALA A 144 17.36 2.81 17.43
N ARG A 145 17.96 1.69 17.89
CA ARG A 145 17.36 0.35 17.79
C ARG A 145 16.11 0.15 18.65
N GLU A 146 15.97 0.96 19.70
CA GLU A 146 14.83 0.86 20.61
C GLU A 146 13.61 1.64 20.14
N LEU A 147 13.79 2.53 19.15
CA LEU A 147 12.74 3.38 18.62
C LEU A 147 11.62 2.55 17.98
N PRO A 148 10.34 2.90 18.21
CA PRO A 148 9.22 2.24 17.57
C PRO A 148 9.32 2.23 16.04
N VAL A 149 9.70 3.35 15.43
CA VAL A 149 9.87 3.47 13.96
C VAL A 149 10.98 2.56 13.44
N HIS A 150 12.05 2.35 14.19
CA HIS A 150 13.11 1.41 13.83
C HIS A 150 12.58 -0.02 13.85
N LYS A 151 11.97 -0.44 14.96
CA LYS A 151 11.38 -1.78 15.12
C LYS A 151 10.33 -2.06 14.03
N PHE A 152 9.50 -1.07 13.73
CA PHE A 152 8.50 -1.12 12.66
C PHE A 152 9.13 -1.33 11.27
N THR A 153 10.19 -0.60 10.96
CA THR A 153 10.88 -0.70 9.66
C THR A 153 11.64 -2.01 9.53
N VAL A 154 12.31 -2.45 10.60
CA VAL A 154 12.98 -3.76 10.68
C VAL A 154 11.96 -4.89 10.48
N ALA A 155 10.81 -4.81 11.12
CA ALA A 155 9.71 -5.74 10.93
C ALA A 155 9.30 -5.85 9.44
N MET A 156 9.00 -4.73 8.78
CA MET A 156 8.65 -4.73 7.36
C MET A 156 9.73 -5.39 6.49
N LEU A 157 10.99 -4.96 6.66
CA LEU A 157 12.10 -5.40 5.82
C LEU A 157 12.47 -6.87 6.10
N SER A 158 12.38 -7.32 7.35
CA SER A 158 12.55 -8.72 7.76
C SER A 158 11.48 -9.62 7.15
N ALA A 159 10.20 -9.21 7.12
CA ALA A 159 9.18 -9.99 6.41
C ALA A 159 9.47 -10.11 4.92
N ALA A 160 9.77 -8.98 4.28
CA ALA A 160 9.99 -8.92 2.83
C ALA A 160 11.16 -9.80 2.38
N THR A 161 12.24 -9.80 3.15
CA THR A 161 13.51 -10.45 2.78
C THR A 161 13.69 -11.84 3.42
N GLY A 162 13.05 -12.11 4.56
CA GLY A 162 13.30 -13.30 5.36
C GLY A 162 14.55 -13.23 6.23
N ILE A 163 15.21 -12.07 6.30
CA ILE A 163 16.39 -11.85 7.14
C ILE A 163 15.97 -11.79 8.61
N ASP A 164 16.76 -12.39 9.49
CA ASP A 164 16.54 -12.33 10.94
C ASP A 164 16.47 -10.86 11.43
N PRO A 165 15.41 -10.48 12.16
CA PRO A 165 15.17 -9.09 12.54
C PRO A 165 16.24 -8.54 13.48
N LYS A 166 16.84 -9.38 14.34
CA LYS A 166 17.90 -8.95 15.25
C LYS A 166 19.17 -8.65 14.47
N LYS A 167 19.59 -9.53 13.57
CA LYS A 167 20.74 -9.29 12.67
C LYS A 167 20.53 -8.06 11.79
N LEU A 168 19.31 -7.86 11.29
CA LEU A 168 18.98 -6.70 10.48
C LEU A 168 19.06 -5.40 11.28
N SER A 169 18.50 -5.37 12.50
CA SER A 169 18.61 -4.22 13.42
C SER A 169 20.07 -3.91 13.81
N GLU A 170 20.90 -4.94 13.96
CA GLU A 170 22.32 -4.79 14.24
C GLU A 170 23.08 -4.18 13.05
N ALA A 171 22.81 -4.65 11.83
CA ALA A 171 23.49 -4.23 10.62
C ALA A 171 23.01 -2.87 10.06
N CYS A 172 21.76 -2.50 10.34
CA CYS A 172 21.11 -1.32 9.78
C CYS A 172 20.48 -0.45 10.91
N PRO A 173 21.29 0.07 11.86
CA PRO A 173 20.77 0.82 13.01
C PRO A 173 20.07 2.14 12.63
N ASP A 174 20.26 2.61 11.40
CA ASP A 174 19.64 3.82 10.85
C ASP A 174 18.27 3.61 10.23
N LEU A 175 17.76 2.37 10.13
CA LEU A 175 16.38 2.13 9.70
C LEU A 175 15.38 2.89 10.59
N GLY A 176 14.44 3.60 9.97
CA GLY A 176 13.44 4.41 10.64
C GLY A 176 13.94 5.79 11.06
N LEU A 177 15.17 6.18 10.73
CA LEU A 177 15.70 7.51 11.01
C LEU A 177 15.58 8.41 9.78
N THR A 178 15.28 9.68 10.00
CA THR A 178 15.25 10.65 8.91
C THR A 178 16.63 11.21 8.66
N GLY A 179 17.09 11.12 7.42
CA GLY A 179 18.34 11.69 6.94
C GLY A 179 19.42 10.63 6.69
N ALA A 180 20.69 11.02 6.75
CA ALA A 180 21.80 10.11 6.44
C ALA A 180 22.98 10.27 7.42
N PRO A 181 23.71 9.18 7.74
CA PRO A 181 24.81 9.19 8.71
C PRO A 181 25.88 10.27 8.45
N GLY A 182 26.20 10.51 7.18
CA GLY A 182 27.17 11.50 6.73
C GLY A 182 26.66 12.94 6.64
N THR A 183 25.40 13.21 6.99
CA THR A 183 24.80 14.55 6.89
C THR A 183 24.53 15.15 8.28
N PRO A 184 24.38 16.49 8.39
CA PRO A 184 23.98 17.13 9.64
C PRO A 184 22.58 16.70 10.11
N LEU A 185 21.73 16.27 9.17
CA LEU A 185 20.36 15.84 9.42
C LEU A 185 20.36 14.32 9.60
N LEU A 186 20.39 13.86 10.85
CA LEU A 186 20.06 12.49 11.22
C LEU A 186 19.31 12.52 12.55
N TYR A 187 18.04 12.16 12.55
CA TYR A 187 17.19 12.22 13.73
C TYR A 187 16.04 11.23 13.67
N ALA A 188 15.47 10.93 14.84
CA ALA A 188 14.22 10.18 14.95
C ALA A 188 13.04 11.15 14.76
N ALA A 189 12.19 10.93 13.77
CA ALA A 189 11.02 11.77 13.57
C ALA A 189 10.04 11.63 14.75
N GLU A 190 9.48 12.74 15.24
CA GLU A 190 8.56 12.73 16.39
C GLU A 190 7.10 12.51 15.96
N GLY A 191 6.69 13.06 14.81
CA GLY A 191 5.31 12.95 14.33
C GLY A 191 5.01 11.59 13.69
N GLN A 192 3.93 10.93 14.10
CA GLN A 192 3.54 9.61 13.56
C GLN A 192 3.36 9.60 12.03
N GLY A 193 2.91 10.72 11.44
CA GLY A 193 2.82 10.85 9.98
C GLY A 193 4.17 10.79 9.29
N MET A 194 5.16 11.50 9.86
CA MET A 194 6.53 11.49 9.37
C MET A 194 7.17 10.12 9.63
N GLN A 195 7.05 9.55 10.83
CA GLN A 195 7.56 8.22 11.17
C GLN A 195 7.06 7.14 10.20
N ARG A 196 5.76 7.12 9.90
CA ARG A 196 5.18 6.18 8.94
C ARG A 196 5.81 6.34 7.55
N SER A 197 5.99 7.60 7.12
CA SER A 197 6.55 7.90 5.82
C SER A 197 8.04 7.60 5.72
N THR A 198 8.81 7.90 6.78
CA THR A 198 10.21 7.53 6.94
C THR A 198 10.36 6.01 6.90
N ALA A 199 9.56 5.26 7.65
CA ALA A 199 9.61 3.80 7.66
C ALA A 199 9.40 3.18 6.28
N LEU A 200 8.37 3.64 5.54
CA LEU A 200 8.15 3.15 4.19
C LEU A 200 9.24 3.62 3.21
N HIS A 201 9.73 4.86 3.37
CA HIS A 201 10.77 5.39 2.48
C HIS A 201 12.05 4.60 2.67
N ASP A 202 12.50 4.40 3.91
CA ASP A 202 13.65 3.57 4.24
C ASP A 202 13.48 2.16 3.71
N PHE A 203 12.32 1.53 3.89
CA PHE A 203 12.02 0.22 3.33
C PHE A 203 12.31 0.18 1.81
N THR A 204 11.78 1.14 1.06
CA THR A 204 11.99 1.20 -0.39
C THR A 204 13.43 1.58 -0.77
N ASP A 205 14.07 2.45 0.02
CA ASP A 205 15.40 3.00 -0.28
C ASP A 205 16.51 2.00 -0.02
N TYR A 206 16.36 1.19 1.03
CA TYR A 206 17.24 0.07 1.33
C TYR A 206 17.17 -1.01 0.25
N LEU A 207 15.96 -1.35 -0.21
CA LEU A 207 15.80 -2.28 -1.34
C LEU A 207 16.42 -1.71 -2.62
N ARG A 208 16.27 -0.39 -2.87
CA ARG A 208 16.95 0.30 -3.98
C ARG A 208 18.47 0.18 -3.85
N GLY A 209 19.01 0.42 -2.65
CA GLY A 209 20.43 0.29 -2.32
C GLY A 209 20.96 -1.13 -2.56
N ALA A 210 20.16 -2.14 -2.23
CA ALA A 210 20.43 -3.56 -2.49
C ALA A 210 20.33 -3.96 -3.98
N GLY A 211 20.04 -3.02 -4.88
CA GLY A 211 19.97 -3.24 -6.33
C GLY A 211 18.56 -3.49 -6.88
N LEU A 212 17.52 -3.44 -6.05
CA LEU A 212 16.13 -3.63 -6.46
C LEU A 212 15.56 -2.32 -7.03
N LYS A 213 15.80 -2.13 -8.33
CA LYS A 213 15.41 -0.92 -9.06
C LYS A 213 13.89 -0.76 -9.18
N GLY A 214 13.43 0.49 -9.22
CA GLY A 214 12.05 0.85 -9.52
C GLY A 214 11.11 0.81 -8.31
N MET A 215 11.58 0.38 -7.13
CA MET A 215 10.76 0.30 -5.93
C MET A 215 10.37 1.71 -5.45
N ASN A 216 11.34 2.63 -5.41
CA ASN A 216 11.08 4.03 -5.07
C ASN A 216 10.10 4.65 -6.08
N LYS A 217 10.30 4.42 -7.39
CA LYS A 217 9.38 4.92 -8.41
C LYS A 217 7.96 4.35 -8.28
N ALA A 218 7.82 3.08 -7.91
CA ALA A 218 6.53 2.44 -7.73
C ALA A 218 5.73 3.07 -6.57
N VAL A 219 6.39 3.30 -5.43
CA VAL A 219 5.75 3.80 -4.20
C VAL A 219 5.64 5.33 -4.18
N TRP A 220 6.68 6.04 -4.61
CA TRP A 220 6.80 7.50 -4.49
C TRP A 220 6.63 8.24 -5.82
N GLY A 221 6.56 7.52 -6.94
CA GLY A 221 6.49 8.13 -8.28
C GLY A 221 7.84 8.59 -8.84
N VAL A 222 8.89 8.61 -8.03
CA VAL A 222 10.25 9.03 -8.40
C VAL A 222 11.28 8.04 -7.85
N GLU A 223 12.30 7.71 -8.64
CA GLU A 223 13.32 6.72 -8.25
C GLU A 223 14.45 7.34 -7.41
N ASN A 224 14.77 8.61 -7.67
CA ASN A 224 15.87 9.31 -7.01
C ASN A 224 15.64 9.38 -5.49
N ARG A 225 16.65 8.98 -4.71
CA ARG A 225 16.65 8.95 -3.24
C ARG A 225 16.17 10.25 -2.59
N ILE A 226 16.70 11.38 -3.06
CA ILE A 226 16.44 12.69 -2.45
C ILE A 226 15.03 13.15 -2.82
N LEU A 227 14.63 12.99 -4.09
CA LEU A 227 13.29 13.36 -4.53
C LEU A 227 12.22 12.48 -3.86
N SER A 228 12.45 11.18 -3.72
CA SER A 228 11.51 10.29 -3.01
C SER A 228 11.43 10.62 -1.52
N ALA A 229 12.53 11.04 -0.89
CA ALA A 229 12.54 11.49 0.50
C ALA A 229 11.71 12.78 0.68
N ILE A 230 11.80 13.73 -0.26
CA ILE A 230 10.97 14.95 -0.25
C ILE A 230 9.49 14.60 -0.42
N VAL A 231 9.17 13.74 -1.39
CA VAL A 231 7.80 13.28 -1.64
C VAL A 231 7.23 12.58 -0.40
N SER A 232 8.02 11.72 0.24
CA SER A 232 7.68 11.09 1.52
C SER A 232 7.44 12.11 2.63
N ALA A 233 8.35 13.08 2.82
CA ALA A 233 8.24 14.08 3.87
C ALA A 233 6.97 14.95 3.79
N VAL A 234 6.48 15.23 2.57
CA VAL A 234 5.22 15.95 2.35
C VAL A 234 3.98 15.04 2.35
N GLY A 235 4.14 13.75 2.63
CA GLY A 235 3.06 12.76 2.65
C GLY A 235 2.56 12.36 1.25
N GLY A 236 3.31 12.67 0.19
CA GLY A 236 3.03 12.22 -1.16
C GLY A 236 3.42 10.76 -1.31
N GLY A 237 2.54 9.94 -1.87
CA GLY A 237 2.75 8.52 -2.13
C GLY A 237 1.69 8.01 -3.09
N ARG A 238 1.99 6.96 -3.86
CA ARG A 238 1.09 6.41 -4.89
C ARG A 238 0.37 5.14 -4.41
N TYR A 239 0.20 5.00 -3.10
CA TYR A 239 -0.17 3.78 -2.41
C TYR A 239 -1.19 4.00 -1.29
#